data_AF-A0A9D1GA76-F1
#
_entry.id   AF-A0A9D1GA76-F1
#
_cell.length_a   1.000
_cell.length_b   1.000
_cell.length_c   1.000
_cell.angle_alpha   90.00
_cell.angle_beta   90.00
_cell.angle_gamma   90.00
#
_symmetry.space_group_name_H-M   'P 1'
#
loop_
_entity.id
_entity.type
_entity.pdbx_description
1 polymer ?
#
loop_
_entity_poly.entity_id
_entity_poly.type
_entity_poly.pdbx_seq_one_letter_code
_entity_poly.pdbx_strand_id
1 'polypeptide(L)'
;MAMNQDENILFKISEQCDQKDYESAKILLVPYLKQNPNHGEANFLMVRVLTQDYTLEKVDEDFEQYFQVALIHANEKQKKEMIRQYNRYIENLRLSERIEQLAPRSLKKTLLSNFFVFLLSFCIMIGIILCFYEQITSGLILIGVAILLGVMQYLLHHTKK
;
A
#
# COMPACT_ATOMS: atom_id res chain seq x y z
N MET A 1 15.67 -33.58 21.03
CA MET A 1 15.75 -33.57 19.56
C MET A 1 16.43 -32.27 19.17
N ALA A 2 17.65 -32.33 18.62
CA ALA A 2 18.33 -31.13 18.15
C ALA A 2 17.73 -30.74 16.80
N MET A 3 17.00 -29.64 16.76
CA MET A 3 16.47 -29.07 15.52
C MET A 3 17.66 -28.74 14.60
N ASN A 4 17.59 -29.12 13.34
CA ASN A 4 18.66 -28.85 12.39
C ASN A 4 18.81 -27.32 12.24
N GLN A 5 20.02 -26.80 12.08
CA GLN A 5 20.25 -25.34 12.07
C GLN A 5 19.43 -24.63 10.98
N ASP A 6 19.21 -25.29 9.85
CA ASP A 6 18.37 -24.81 8.74
C ASP A 6 16.89 -24.72 9.12
N GLU A 7 16.35 -25.73 9.83
CA GLU A 7 14.96 -25.74 10.28
C GLU A 7 14.68 -24.59 11.27
N ASN A 8 15.68 -24.23 12.08
CA ASN A 8 15.57 -23.12 13.03
C ASN A 8 15.52 -21.75 12.32
N ILE A 9 16.32 -21.57 11.28
CA ILE A 9 16.33 -20.34 10.49
C ILE A 9 15.00 -20.19 9.73
N LEU A 10 14.52 -21.23 9.05
CA LEU A 10 13.27 -21.18 8.30
C LEU A 10 12.06 -20.96 9.20
N PHE A 11 12.04 -21.59 10.38
CA PHE A 11 10.99 -21.36 11.38
C PHE A 11 10.93 -19.90 11.82
N LYS A 12 12.09 -19.30 12.14
CA LYS A 12 12.18 -17.90 12.55
C LYS A 12 11.71 -16.94 11.43
N ILE A 13 12.04 -17.24 10.19
CA ILE A 13 11.61 -16.44 9.04
C ILE A 13 10.09 -16.56 8.85
N SER A 14 9.53 -17.78 8.98
CA SER A 14 8.07 -17.96 8.93
C SER A 14 7.36 -17.16 10.01
N GLU A 15 7.87 -17.14 11.23
CA GLU A 15 7.32 -16.37 12.33
C GLU A 15 7.33 -14.86 12.04
N GLN A 16 8.42 -14.34 11.47
CA GLN A 16 8.51 -12.93 11.05
C GLN A 16 7.50 -12.59 9.96
N CYS A 17 7.30 -13.48 8.98
CA CYS A 17 6.25 -13.33 7.97
C CYS A 17 4.85 -13.32 8.59
N ASP A 18 4.58 -14.15 9.59
CA ASP A 18 3.30 -14.18 10.30
C ASP A 18 3.05 -12.91 11.12
N GLN A 19 4.13 -12.30 11.64
CA GLN A 19 4.10 -10.98 12.28
C GLN A 19 4.05 -9.81 11.29
N LYS A 20 4.07 -10.09 9.98
CA LYS A 20 4.15 -9.10 8.88
C LYS A 20 5.43 -8.26 8.87
N ASP A 21 6.49 -8.74 9.52
CA ASP A 21 7.82 -8.10 9.50
C ASP A 21 8.63 -8.63 8.30
N TYR A 22 8.18 -8.25 7.10
CA TYR A 22 8.75 -8.75 5.84
C TYR A 22 10.18 -8.26 5.59
N GLU A 23 10.55 -7.08 6.08
CA GLU A 23 11.90 -6.55 5.93
C GLU A 23 12.91 -7.37 6.73
N SER A 24 12.59 -7.66 8.00
CA SER A 24 13.43 -8.54 8.82
C SER A 24 13.52 -9.96 8.24
N ALA A 25 12.40 -10.48 7.72
CA ALA A 25 12.40 -11.77 7.03
C ALA A 25 13.30 -11.76 5.78
N LYS A 26 13.23 -10.70 4.95
CA LYS A 26 14.06 -10.54 3.75
C LYS A 26 15.56 -10.53 4.09
N ILE A 27 15.95 -9.85 5.16
CA ILE A 27 17.35 -9.77 5.62
C ILE A 27 17.92 -11.15 5.94
N LEU A 28 17.12 -12.05 6.53
CA LEU A 28 17.54 -13.43 6.83
C LEU A 28 17.46 -14.35 5.61
N LEU A 29 16.45 -14.15 4.77
CA LEU A 29 16.14 -15.07 3.67
C LEU A 29 17.08 -14.88 2.46
N VAL A 30 17.49 -13.65 2.14
CA VAL A 30 18.43 -13.36 1.04
C VAL A 30 19.77 -14.12 1.20
N PRO A 31 20.50 -14.02 2.33
CA PRO A 31 21.75 -14.75 2.49
C PRO A 31 21.54 -16.27 2.53
N TYR A 32 20.43 -16.75 3.09
CA TYR A 32 20.08 -18.17 3.10
C TYR A 32 19.90 -18.72 1.68
N LEU A 33 19.14 -18.02 0.82
CA LEU A 33 18.90 -18.41 -0.57
C LEU A 33 20.14 -18.25 -1.46
N LYS A 34 21.07 -17.35 -1.12
CA LYS A 34 22.38 -17.30 -1.81
C LYS A 34 23.18 -18.59 -1.62
N GLN A 35 23.07 -19.22 -0.45
CA GLN A 35 23.74 -20.49 -0.16
C GLN A 35 22.92 -21.69 -0.66
N ASN A 36 21.59 -21.58 -0.63
CA ASN A 36 20.65 -22.65 -0.95
C ASN A 36 19.61 -22.22 -2.01
N PRO A 37 20.04 -21.93 -3.26
CA PRO A 37 19.17 -21.30 -4.26
C PRO A 37 17.96 -22.15 -4.65
N ASN A 38 18.07 -23.47 -4.59
CA ASN A 38 17.01 -24.40 -4.99
C ASN A 38 16.13 -24.86 -3.81
N HIS A 39 16.25 -24.24 -2.62
CA HIS A 39 15.49 -24.67 -1.46
C HIS A 39 14.02 -24.26 -1.58
N GLY A 40 13.12 -25.22 -1.86
CA GLY A 40 11.72 -24.95 -2.18
C GLY A 40 10.96 -24.11 -1.13
N GLU A 41 11.09 -24.45 0.15
CA GLU A 41 10.39 -23.75 1.24
C GLU A 41 10.88 -22.30 1.44
N ALA A 42 12.20 -22.08 1.40
CA ALA A 42 12.78 -20.74 1.45
C ALA A 42 12.35 -19.89 0.24
N ASN A 43 12.33 -20.47 -0.96
CA ASN A 43 11.82 -19.80 -2.16
C ASN A 43 10.34 -19.41 -1.99
N PHE A 44 9.53 -20.28 -1.39
CA PHE A 44 8.12 -19.97 -1.10
C PHE A 44 7.97 -18.83 -0.08
N LEU A 45 8.80 -18.80 0.97
CA LEU A 45 8.81 -17.69 1.92
C LEU A 45 9.27 -16.39 1.26
N MET A 46 10.19 -16.43 0.28
CA MET A 46 10.59 -15.25 -0.48
C MET A 46 9.44 -14.70 -1.29
N VAL A 47 8.68 -15.56 -1.96
CA VAL A 47 7.46 -15.19 -2.69
C VAL A 47 6.48 -14.47 -1.77
N ARG A 48 6.27 -14.98 -0.55
CA ARG A 48 5.40 -14.34 0.44
C ARG A 48 5.92 -12.97 0.89
N VAL A 49 7.22 -12.86 1.13
CA VAL A 49 7.90 -11.61 1.52
C VAL A 49 7.81 -10.54 0.41
N LEU A 50 8.15 -10.91 -0.82
CA LEU A 50 8.16 -10.00 -1.97
C LEU A 50 6.76 -9.48 -2.31
N THR A 51 5.73 -10.27 -2.06
CA THR A 51 4.33 -9.90 -2.33
C THR A 51 3.64 -9.24 -1.13
N GLN A 52 4.27 -9.29 0.05
CA GLN A 52 3.69 -8.93 1.36
C GLN A 52 2.27 -9.51 1.53
N ASP A 53 2.15 -10.83 1.48
CA ASP A 53 0.87 -11.55 1.46
C ASP A 53 -0.02 -11.15 0.26
N TYR A 54 0.58 -11.00 -0.93
CA TYR A 54 -0.15 -10.75 -2.19
C TYR A 54 -0.95 -9.44 -2.19
N THR A 55 -0.52 -8.47 -1.38
CA THR A 55 -1.18 -7.17 -1.23
C THR A 55 -0.53 -6.07 -2.06
N LEU A 56 0.75 -6.22 -2.43
CA LEU A 56 1.46 -5.23 -3.22
C LEU A 56 0.98 -5.18 -4.68
N GLU A 57 0.90 -3.98 -5.24
CA GLU A 57 0.57 -3.76 -6.67
C GLU A 57 1.77 -3.91 -7.60
N LYS A 58 2.99 -3.89 -7.05
CA LYS A 58 4.23 -4.12 -7.78
C LYS A 58 5.16 -4.93 -6.90
N VAL A 59 5.70 -6.00 -7.45
CA VAL A 59 6.70 -6.85 -6.80
C VAL A 59 8.05 -6.68 -7.48
N ASP A 60 9.12 -6.98 -6.74
CA ASP A 60 10.49 -7.01 -7.26
C ASP A 60 10.59 -7.94 -8.50
N GLU A 61 11.51 -7.61 -9.41
CA GLU A 61 11.75 -8.33 -10.67
C GLU A 61 12.09 -9.82 -10.44
N ASP A 62 12.66 -10.17 -9.29
CA ASP A 62 13.08 -11.53 -8.99
C ASP A 62 11.91 -12.46 -8.55
N PHE A 63 10.70 -11.93 -8.37
CA PHE A 63 9.54 -12.70 -7.91
C PHE A 63 9.27 -13.95 -8.74
N GLU A 64 9.30 -13.82 -10.07
CA GLU A 64 8.92 -14.90 -10.98
C GLU A 64 9.90 -16.07 -10.88
N GLN A 65 11.18 -15.78 -10.69
CA GLN A 65 12.22 -16.78 -10.49
C GLN A 65 12.00 -17.57 -9.19
N TYR A 66 11.79 -16.88 -8.06
CA TYR A 66 11.54 -17.55 -6.78
C TYR A 66 10.25 -18.38 -6.82
N PHE A 67 9.21 -17.88 -7.49
CA PHE A 67 7.94 -18.60 -7.62
C PHE A 67 8.07 -19.88 -8.44
N GLN A 68 8.81 -19.85 -9.56
CA GLN A 68 9.04 -21.04 -10.39
C GLN A 68 9.81 -22.13 -9.61
N VAL A 69 10.88 -21.76 -8.91
CA VAL A 69 11.67 -22.70 -8.10
C VAL A 69 10.84 -23.28 -6.96
N ALA A 70 10.03 -22.46 -6.29
CA ALA A 70 9.13 -22.91 -5.24
C ALA A 70 8.09 -23.93 -5.77
N LEU A 71 7.52 -23.69 -6.96
CA LEU A 71 6.58 -24.60 -7.61
C LEU A 71 7.20 -25.93 -8.01
N ILE A 72 8.44 -25.93 -8.52
CA ILE A 72 9.15 -27.17 -8.94
C ILE A 72 9.33 -28.12 -7.76
N HIS A 73 9.66 -27.57 -6.59
CA HIS A 73 9.97 -28.36 -5.39
C HIS A 73 8.78 -28.59 -4.45
N ALA A 74 7.61 -28.00 -4.74
CA ALA A 74 6.40 -28.18 -3.95
C ALA A 74 5.71 -29.53 -4.21
N ASN A 75 5.10 -30.11 -3.18
CA ASN A 75 4.19 -31.24 -3.35
C ASN A 75 2.84 -30.79 -3.95
N GLU A 76 2.01 -31.73 -4.42
CA GLU A 76 0.72 -31.41 -5.08
C GLU A 76 -0.22 -30.52 -4.25
N LYS A 77 -0.27 -30.74 -2.93
CA LYS A 77 -1.10 -29.92 -2.04
C LYS A 77 -0.56 -28.48 -1.95
N GLN A 78 0.76 -28.33 -1.82
CA GLN A 78 1.43 -27.03 -1.77
C GLN A 78 1.33 -26.29 -3.09
N LYS A 79 1.52 -26.98 -4.23
CA LYS A 79 1.35 -26.40 -5.57
C LYS A 79 -0.02 -25.79 -5.76
N LYS A 80 -1.08 -26.51 -5.36
CA LYS A 80 -2.45 -26.01 -5.46
C LYS A 80 -2.66 -24.72 -4.66
N GLU A 81 -2.10 -24.66 -3.44
CA GLU A 81 -2.19 -23.47 -2.60
C GLU A 81 -1.37 -22.31 -3.17
N MET A 82 -0.15 -22.57 -3.64
CA MET A 82 0.71 -21.56 -4.30
C MET A 82 0.03 -20.95 -5.53
N ILE A 83 -0.55 -21.78 -6.39
CA ILE A 83 -1.30 -21.33 -7.58
C ILE A 83 -2.51 -20.49 -7.16
N ARG A 84 -3.23 -20.92 -6.10
CA ARG A 84 -4.37 -20.16 -5.57
C ARG A 84 -3.94 -18.77 -5.08
N GLN A 85 -2.85 -18.69 -4.34
CA GLN A 85 -2.33 -17.43 -3.84
C GLN A 85 -1.84 -16.51 -4.97
N TYR A 86 -1.18 -17.07 -5.98
CA TYR A 86 -0.80 -16.33 -7.20
C TYR A 86 -2.02 -15.77 -7.94
N ASN A 87 -3.09 -16.55 -8.09
CA ASN A 87 -4.31 -16.06 -8.72
C ASN A 87 -4.93 -14.90 -7.93
N ARG A 88 -4.90 -14.96 -6.59
CA ARG A 88 -5.36 -13.87 -5.72
C ARG A 88 -4.57 -12.58 -5.93
N TYR A 89 -3.25 -12.70 -6.09
CA TYR A 89 -2.38 -11.58 -6.43
C TYR A 89 -2.79 -10.92 -7.76
N ILE A 90 -2.97 -11.73 -8.81
CA ILE A 90 -3.41 -11.23 -10.14
C ILE A 90 -4.80 -10.57 -10.07
N GLU A 91 -5.72 -11.12 -9.26
CA GLU A 91 -7.03 -10.50 -9.03
C GLU A 91 -6.92 -9.14 -8.34
N ASN A 92 -6.08 -9.02 -7.31
CA ASN A 92 -5.84 -7.75 -6.60
C ASN A 92 -5.28 -6.68 -7.54
N LEU A 93 -4.31 -7.05 -8.40
CA LEU A 93 -3.76 -6.15 -9.43
C LEU A 93 -4.83 -5.65 -10.41
N ARG A 94 -5.69 -6.55 -10.89
CA ARG A 94 -6.77 -6.16 -11.80
C ARG A 94 -7.83 -5.31 -11.11
N LEU A 95 -8.06 -5.54 -9.81
CA LEU A 95 -9.00 -4.75 -9.01
C LEU A 95 -8.50 -3.32 -8.81
N SER A 96 -7.22 -3.13 -8.49
CA SER A 96 -6.63 -1.79 -8.36
C SER A 96 -6.66 -1.03 -9.69
N GLU A 97 -6.31 -1.68 -10.80
CA GLU A 97 -6.44 -1.09 -12.14
C GLU A 97 -7.90 -0.69 -12.46
N ARG A 98 -8.87 -1.56 -12.13
CA ARG A 98 -10.29 -1.24 -12.32
C ARG A 98 -10.76 -0.09 -11.43
N ILE A 99 -10.31 0.00 -10.19
CA ILE A 99 -10.64 1.12 -9.29
C ILE A 99 -10.06 2.42 -9.83
N GLU A 100 -8.83 2.41 -10.36
CA GLU A 100 -8.24 3.59 -11.01
C GLU A 100 -9.00 4.00 -12.28
N GLN A 101 -9.49 3.03 -13.07
CA GLN A 101 -10.31 3.30 -14.25
C GLN A 101 -11.72 3.81 -13.90
N LEU A 102 -12.34 3.24 -12.85
CA LEU A 102 -13.67 3.63 -12.36
C LEU A 102 -13.66 4.98 -11.64
N ALA A 103 -12.54 5.37 -11.04
CA ALA A 103 -12.32 6.69 -10.46
C ALA A 103 -11.38 7.51 -11.37
N PRO A 104 -11.85 7.99 -12.55
CA PRO A 104 -10.98 8.70 -13.48
C PRO A 104 -10.33 9.89 -12.78
N ARG A 105 -9.06 10.17 -13.10
CA ARG A 105 -8.28 11.25 -12.48
C ARG A 105 -8.99 12.62 -12.55
N SER A 106 -9.89 12.80 -13.51
CA SER A 106 -10.80 13.95 -13.60
C SER A 106 -11.79 14.00 -12.44
N LEU A 107 -12.43 12.90 -12.08
CA LEU A 107 -13.40 12.82 -10.97
C LEU A 107 -12.74 13.08 -9.61
N LYS A 108 -11.53 12.54 -9.38
CA LYS A 108 -10.74 12.85 -8.17
C LYS A 108 -10.41 14.34 -8.07
N LYS A 109 -10.05 15.00 -9.19
CA LYS A 109 -9.84 16.46 -9.25
C LYS A 109 -11.15 17.23 -8.99
N THR A 110 -12.25 16.81 -9.59
CA THR A 110 -13.55 17.47 -9.42
C THR A 110 -14.09 17.33 -8.00
N LEU A 111 -13.96 16.16 -7.37
CA LEU A 111 -14.38 15.93 -5.98
C LEU A 111 -13.54 16.74 -4.99
N LEU A 112 -12.21 16.74 -5.14
CA LEU A 112 -11.34 17.58 -4.32
C LEU A 112 -11.67 19.07 -4.51
N SER A 113 -11.80 19.54 -5.75
CA SER A 113 -12.16 20.93 -6.03
C SER A 113 -13.53 21.30 -5.44
N ASN A 114 -14.55 20.44 -5.59
CA ASN A 114 -15.88 20.67 -5.05
C ASN A 114 -15.88 20.67 -3.51
N PHE A 115 -15.07 19.80 -2.89
CA PHE A 115 -14.91 19.78 -1.43
C PHE A 115 -14.23 21.05 -0.92
N PHE A 116 -13.19 21.55 -1.59
CA PHE A 116 -12.55 22.82 -1.23
C PHE A 116 -13.49 24.02 -1.38
N VAL A 117 -14.29 24.07 -2.45
CA VAL A 117 -15.30 25.13 -2.64
C VAL A 117 -16.38 25.08 -1.57
N PHE A 118 -16.81 23.87 -1.16
CA PHE A 118 -17.75 23.68 -0.05
C PHE A 118 -17.15 24.14 1.29
N LEU A 119 -15.90 23.78 1.59
CA LEU A 119 -15.23 24.19 2.81
C LEU A 119 -15.06 25.72 2.86
N LEU A 120 -14.72 26.33 1.73
CA LEU A 120 -14.52 27.77 1.58
C LEU A 120 -15.83 28.54 1.80
N SER A 121 -16.94 28.08 1.21
CA SER A 121 -18.26 28.70 1.43
C SER A 121 -18.75 28.53 2.87
N PHE A 122 -18.48 27.38 3.49
CA PHE A 122 -18.85 27.11 4.88
C PHE A 122 -18.06 27.98 5.87
N CYS A 123 -16.75 28.13 5.68
CA CYS A 123 -15.91 28.99 6.51
C CYS A 123 -16.30 30.47 6.42
N ILE A 124 -16.65 30.96 5.22
CA ILE A 124 -17.13 32.35 5.03
C ILE A 124 -18.47 32.55 5.72
N MET A 125 -19.41 31.63 5.55
CA MET A 125 -20.74 31.73 6.16
C MET A 125 -20.68 31.76 7.68
N ILE A 126 -19.93 30.83 8.30
CA ILE A 126 -19.76 30.79 9.76
C ILE A 126 -18.98 32.00 10.26
N GLY A 127 -17.93 32.43 9.55
CA GLY A 127 -17.16 33.62 9.90
C GLY A 127 -18.01 34.89 9.95
N ILE A 128 -18.90 35.08 8.96
CA ILE A 128 -19.86 36.19 8.94
C ILE A 128 -20.84 36.10 10.11
N ILE A 129 -21.39 34.92 10.39
CA ILE A 129 -22.31 34.71 11.52
C ILE A 129 -21.62 35.05 12.86
N LEU A 130 -20.38 34.61 13.07
CA LEU A 130 -19.63 34.92 14.29
C LEU A 130 -19.34 36.41 14.46
N CYS A 131 -19.09 37.14 13.36
CA CYS A 131 -18.97 38.59 13.38
C CYS A 131 -20.27 39.29 13.82
N PHE A 132 -21.44 38.77 13.45
CA PHE A 132 -22.75 39.29 13.90
C PHE A 132 -23.02 39.02 15.39
N TYR A 133 -22.38 38.01 15.99
CA TYR A 133 -22.49 37.69 17.42
C TYR A 133 -21.37 38.33 18.27
N GLU A 134 -20.79 39.46 17.80
CA GLU A 134 -19.70 40.20 18.46
C GLU A 134 -18.40 39.41 18.69
N GLN A 135 -18.28 38.18 18.17
CA GLN A 135 -17.05 37.38 18.19
C GLN A 135 -16.14 37.71 17.00
N ILE A 136 -15.78 38.99 16.88
CA ILE A 136 -15.08 39.56 15.71
C ILE A 136 -13.74 38.87 15.45
N THR A 137 -12.96 38.58 16.51
CA THR A 137 -11.65 37.91 16.38
C THR A 137 -11.77 36.52 15.78
N SER A 138 -12.68 35.69 16.29
CA SER A 138 -12.95 34.34 15.78
C SER A 138 -13.50 34.37 14.35
N GLY A 139 -14.38 35.32 14.03
CA GLY A 139 -14.92 35.51 12.69
C GLY A 139 -13.85 35.91 11.67
N LEU A 140 -12.96 36.84 12.01
CA LEU A 140 -11.84 37.25 11.16
C LEU A 140 -10.83 36.12 10.92
N ILE A 141 -10.56 35.28 11.94
CA ILE A 141 -9.69 34.11 11.78
C ILE A 141 -10.29 33.13 10.77
N LEU A 142 -11.58 32.84 10.84
CA LEU A 142 -12.28 31.94 9.92
C LEU A 142 -12.30 32.46 8.48
N ILE A 143 -12.49 33.76 8.29
CA ILE A 143 -12.40 34.41 6.98
C ILE A 143 -10.96 34.34 6.45
N GLY A 144 -9.96 34.55 7.31
CA GLY A 144 -8.54 34.40 6.95
C GLY A 144 -8.19 32.96 6.51
N VAL A 145 -8.72 31.95 7.20
CA VAL A 145 -8.55 30.54 6.82
C VAL A 145 -9.19 30.26 5.46
N ALA A 146 -10.37 30.82 5.17
CA ALA A 146 -11.02 30.69 3.87
C ALA A 146 -10.18 31.29 2.73
N ILE A 147 -9.54 32.45 2.96
CA ILE A 147 -8.65 33.08 1.98
C ILE A 147 -7.41 32.21 1.73
N LEU A 148 -6.78 31.68 2.78
CA LEU A 148 -5.64 30.77 2.67
C LEU A 148 -5.97 29.50 1.86
N LEU A 149 -7.14 28.91 2.10
CA LEU A 149 -7.63 27.76 1.34
C LEU A 149 -7.86 28.11 -0.13
N GLY A 150 -8.41 29.29 -0.42
CA GLY A 150 -8.58 29.79 -1.79
C GLY A 150 -7.25 29.98 -2.52
N VAL A 151 -6.24 30.53 -1.85
CA VAL A 151 -4.88 30.69 -2.41
C VAL A 151 -4.23 29.33 -2.67
N MET A 152 -4.35 28.37 -1.75
CA MET A 152 -3.85 27.01 -1.98
C MET A 152 -4.53 26.34 -3.17
N GLN A 153 -5.85 26.50 -3.30
CA GLN A 153 -6.60 25.97 -4.45
C GLN A 153 -6.13 26.61 -5.77
N TYR A 154 -5.90 27.91 -5.79
CA TYR A 154 -5.39 28.64 -6.95
C TYR A 154 -3.98 28.16 -7.36
N LEU A 155 -3.07 28.03 -6.39
CA LEU A 155 -1.70 27.54 -6.62
C LEU A 155 -1.67 26.10 -7.11
N LEU A 156 -2.48 25.20 -6.51
CA LEU A 156 -2.62 23.82 -6.96
C LEU A 156 -3.16 23.71 -8.39
N HIS A 157 -3.97 24.66 -8.83
CA HIS A 157 -4.54 24.67 -10.18
C HIS A 157 -3.56 25.24 -11.22
N HIS A 158 -2.68 26.18 -10.84
CA HIS A 158 -1.74 26.85 -11.75
C HIS A 158 -0.34 26.20 -11.84
N THR A 159 0.10 25.45 -10.83
CA THR A 159 1.42 24.79 -10.83
C THR A 159 1.50 23.49 -11.64
N LYS A 160 0.41 23.08 -12.32
CA LYS A 160 0.34 21.87 -13.17
C LYS A 160 0.31 22.17 -14.67
N LYS A 161 0.78 23.34 -15.10
CA LYS A 161 1.16 23.63 -16.49
C LYS A 161 2.67 23.52 -16.64
#